data_AF-A0A261EU77-F1
#
_entry.id   AF-A0A261EU77-F1
#
_cell.length_a   1.000
_cell.length_b   1.000
_cell.length_c   1.000
_cell.angle_alpha   90.00
_cell.angle_beta   90.00
_cell.angle_gamma   90.00
#
_symmetry.space_group_name_H-M   'P 1'
#
loop_
_entity.id
_entity.type
_entity.pdbx_description
1 polymer ?
#
loop_
_entity_poly.entity_id
_entity_poly.type
_entity_poly.pdbx_seq_one_letter_code
_entity_poly.pdbx_strand_id
1 'polypeptide(L)' 'MSERNPPPPPLALTADIACNPETDPAVLWYIAKELPELRRWIVANPKASPQLLEAISQMGGPGVKDALTVLLDSLDHKHS' A
#
# COMPACT_ATOMS: atom_id res chain seq x y z
N MET A 1 15.39 -28.55 25.81
CA MET A 1 14.52 -27.38 26.10
C MET A 1 14.12 -26.82 24.75
N SER A 2 12.88 -27.01 24.32
CA SER A 2 12.40 -26.45 23.06
C SER A 2 11.79 -25.08 23.35
N GLU A 3 12.49 -24.02 22.95
CA GLU A 3 11.94 -22.66 22.95
C GLU A 3 10.67 -22.64 22.09
N ARG A 4 9.51 -22.53 22.74
CA ARG A 4 8.26 -22.20 22.06
C ARG A 4 8.34 -20.71 21.74
N ASN A 5 8.80 -20.37 20.54
CA ASN A 5 8.67 -19.01 20.03
C ASN A 5 7.17 -18.65 20.08
N PRO A 6 6.76 -17.52 20.69
CA PRO A 6 5.36 -17.12 20.71
C PRO A 6 4.82 -17.05 19.27
N PRO A 7 3.53 -17.39 19.05
CA PRO A 7 2.93 -17.19 17.76
C PRO A 7 3.11 -15.72 17.37
N PRO A 8 3.45 -15.41 16.10
CA PRO A 8 3.56 -14.03 15.67
C PRO A 8 2.27 -13.29 16.03
N PRO A 9 2.36 -12.04 16.50
CA PRO A 9 1.18 -11.25 16.82
C PRO A 9 0.21 -11.23 15.62
N PRO A 10 -1.11 -11.07 15.84
CA PRO A 10 -2.06 -10.88 14.75
C PRO A 10 -1.49 -9.84 13.79
N LEU A 11 -1.47 -10.17 12.49
CA LEU A 11 -0.94 -9.29 11.45
C LEU A 11 -1.70 -7.95 11.49
N ALA A 12 -1.13 -6.95 12.14
CA ALA A 12 -1.62 -5.60 12.10
C ALA A 12 -1.30 -5.05 10.71
N LEU A 13 -2.31 -4.52 10.01
CA LEU A 13 -2.09 -3.83 8.74
C LEU A 13 -1.41 -2.49 9.03
N THR A 14 -0.19 -2.33 8.49
CA THR A 14 0.66 -1.15 8.71
C THR A 14 1.07 -0.51 7.39
N ALA A 15 1.74 0.64 7.46
CA ALA A 15 2.39 1.27 6.31
C ALA A 15 3.38 0.32 5.62
N ASP A 16 4.21 -0.40 6.41
CA ASP A 16 5.16 -1.39 5.88
C ASP A 16 4.45 -2.49 5.09
N ILE A 17 3.33 -3.03 5.59
CA ILE A 17 2.55 -4.02 4.83
C ILE A 17 1.95 -3.38 3.57
N ALA A 18 1.40 -2.17 3.68
CA ALA A 18 0.77 -1.50 2.56
C ALA A 18 1.75 -1.23 1.40
N CYS A 19 3.03 -0.97 1.66
CA CYS A 19 4.05 -0.75 0.61
C CYS A 19 4.92 -1.99 0.29
N ASN A 20 4.82 -3.08 1.05
CA ASN A 20 5.65 -4.28 0.85
C ASN A 20 5.34 -4.99 -0.48
N PRO A 21 6.36 -5.29 -1.31
CA PRO A 21 6.20 -5.99 -2.60
C PRO A 21 5.67 -7.43 -2.50
N GLU A 22 5.71 -8.05 -1.33
CA GLU A 22 5.20 -9.40 -1.05
C GLU A 22 3.73 -9.40 -0.60
N THR A 23 3.13 -8.23 -0.39
CA THR A 23 1.74 -8.12 0.06
C THR A 23 0.79 -8.55 -1.05
N ASP A 24 -0.14 -9.45 -0.70
CA ASP A 24 -1.13 -9.96 -1.63
C ASP A 24 -2.07 -8.84 -2.13
N PRO A 25 -2.39 -8.79 -3.45
CA PRO A 25 -3.31 -7.78 -3.99
C PRO A 25 -4.67 -7.71 -3.30
N ALA A 26 -5.23 -8.82 -2.81
CA ALA A 26 -6.48 -8.82 -2.07
C ALA A 26 -6.35 -8.09 -0.72
N VAL A 27 -5.20 -8.19 -0.07
CA VAL A 27 -4.90 -7.42 1.16
C VAL A 27 -4.80 -5.93 0.83
N LEU A 28 -4.18 -5.56 -0.30
CA LEU A 28 -4.13 -4.15 -0.73
C LEU A 28 -5.52 -3.58 -1.00
N TRP A 29 -6.42 -4.35 -1.64
CA TRP A 29 -7.82 -3.96 -1.81
C TRP A 29 -8.56 -3.80 -0.48
N TYR A 30 -8.28 -4.68 0.49
CA TYR A 30 -8.85 -4.57 1.83
C TYR A 30 -8.37 -3.30 2.53
N ILE A 31 -7.07 -3.02 2.53
CA ILE A 31 -6.50 -1.78 3.08
C ILE A 31 -7.12 -0.56 2.40
N ALA A 32 -7.25 -0.57 1.07
CA ALA A 32 -7.85 0.53 0.33
C ALA A 32 -9.30 0.82 0.77
N LYS A 33 -10.09 -0.20 1.05
CA LYS A 33 -11.48 -0.04 1.49
C LYS A 33 -11.59 0.40 2.94
N GLU A 34 -10.89 -0.30 3.83
CA GLU A 34 -11.14 -0.21 5.27
C GLU A 34 -10.24 0.79 6.00
N LEU A 35 -9.08 1.15 5.43
CA LEU A 35 -8.03 1.90 6.14
C LEU A 35 -7.59 3.15 5.35
N PRO A 36 -8.37 4.25 5.36
CA PRO A 36 -8.06 5.49 4.66
C PRO A 36 -6.65 6.04 4.92
N GLU A 37 -6.19 5.96 6.17
CA GLU A 37 -4.87 6.42 6.61
C GLU A 37 -3.71 5.67 5.93
N LEU A 38 -3.96 4.44 5.46
CA LEU A 38 -2.92 3.60 4.85
C LEU A 38 -2.87 3.69 3.32
N ARG A 39 -3.90 4.23 2.67
CA ARG A 39 -4.02 4.29 1.21
C ARG A 39 -2.82 4.93 0.52
N ARG A 40 -2.28 5.99 1.11
CA ARG A 40 -1.11 6.70 0.55
C ARG A 40 0.11 5.79 0.39
N TRP A 41 0.26 4.78 1.26
CA TRP A 41 1.40 3.86 1.22
C TRP A 41 1.23 2.78 0.15
N ILE A 42 -0.01 2.43 -0.21
CA ILE A 42 -0.30 1.51 -1.33
C ILE A 42 0.21 2.09 -2.66
N VAL A 43 0.23 3.41 -2.82
CA VAL A 43 0.73 4.07 -4.03
C VAL A 43 2.19 3.70 -4.33
N ALA A 44 2.99 3.46 -3.29
CA ALA A 44 4.38 3.03 -3.42
C ALA A 44 4.54 1.51 -3.61
N ASN A 45 3.45 0.74 -3.53
CA ASN A 45 3.52 -0.71 -3.63
C ASN A 45 3.61 -1.17 -5.10
N PRO A 46 4.65 -1.92 -5.51
CA PRO A 46 4.78 -2.37 -6.89
C PRO A 46 3.74 -3.43 -7.30
N LYS A 47 3.02 -4.03 -6.36
CA LYS A 47 1.88 -4.94 -6.62
C LYS A 47 0.56 -4.19 -6.77
N ALA A 48 0.51 -2.88 -6.50
CA ALA A 48 -0.69 -2.10 -6.71
C ALA A 48 -1.00 -2.02 -8.22
N SER A 49 -2.14 -2.57 -8.61
CA SER A 49 -2.58 -2.53 -10.00
C SER A 49 -3.04 -1.12 -10.39
N PRO A 50 -3.04 -0.77 -11.69
CA PRO A 50 -3.58 0.51 -12.15
C PRO A 50 -5.03 0.74 -11.69
N GLN A 51 -5.87 -0.30 -11.70
CA GLN A 51 -7.26 -0.25 -11.25
C GLN A 51 -7.35 0.07 -9.74
N LEU A 52 -6.44 -0.47 -8.94
CA LEU A 52 -6.39 -0.17 -7.51
C LEU A 52 -5.94 1.27 -7.26
N LEU A 53 -4.92 1.75 -7.97
CA LEU A 53 -4.45 3.13 -7.86
C LEU A 53 -5.52 4.13 -8.30
N GLU A 54 -6.27 3.83 -9.36
CA GLU A 54 -7.42 4.62 -9.80
C GLU A 54 -8.52 4.65 -8.72
N ALA A 55 -8.87 3.50 -8.16
CA ALA A 55 -9.84 3.43 -7.06
C ALA A 55 -9.40 4.28 -5.85
N ILE A 56 -8.13 4.19 -5.46
CA ILE A 56 -7.55 4.99 -4.37
C ILE A 56 -7.62 6.49 -4.69
N SER A 57 -7.33 6.88 -5.93
CA SER A 57 -7.44 8.28 -6.39
C SER A 57 -8.87 8.83 -6.20
N GLN A 58 -9.89 8.03 -6.55
CA GLN A 58 -11.29 8.43 -6.38
C GLN A 58 -11.74 8.44 -4.92
N MET A 59 -11.32 7.44 -4.14
CA MET A 59 -11.69 7.32 -2.72
C MET A 59 -10.98 8.35 -1.84
N GLY A 60 -9.82 8.84 -2.27
CA GLY A 60 -8.99 9.78 -1.54
C GLY A 60 -8.49 9.22 -0.20
N GLY A 61 -8.05 10.12 0.67
CA GLY A 61 -7.47 9.81 1.98
C GLY A 61 -6.28 10.72 2.29
N PRO A 62 -5.82 10.76 3.55
CA PRO A 62 -4.72 11.64 3.94
C PRO A 62 -3.45 11.35 3.13
N GLY A 63 -2.96 12.35 2.39
CA GLY A 63 -1.73 12.28 1.59
C GLY A 63 -1.80 11.41 0.33
N VAL A 64 -2.97 10.90 -0.06
CA VAL A 64 -3.12 10.08 -1.29
C VAL A 64 -2.76 10.90 -2.54
N LYS A 65 -3.26 12.13 -2.63
CA LYS A 65 -2.99 13.01 -3.77
C LYS A 65 -1.49 13.27 -3.93
N ASP A 66 -0.82 13.63 -2.84
CA ASP A 66 0.62 13.93 -2.86
C ASP A 66 1.43 12.69 -3.25
N ALA A 67 1.07 11.51 -2.69
CA ALA A 67 1.73 10.25 -3.04
C ALA A 67 1.57 9.91 -4.54
N LEU A 68 0.38 10.12 -5.11
CA LEU A 68 0.13 9.89 -6.54
C LEU A 68 0.93 10.87 -7.41
N THR A 69 0.99 12.14 -7.04
CA THR A 69 1.83 13.14 -7.74
C THR A 69 3.29 12.70 -7.77
N VAL A 70 3.86 12.30 -6.62
CA VAL A 70 5.25 11.82 -6.55
C VAL A 70 5.48 10.57 -7.42
N LEU A 71 4.51 9.64 -7.45
CA LEU A 71 4.59 8.45 -8.31
C LEU A 71 4.64 8.85 -9.79
N LEU A 72 3.74 9.72 -10.23
CA LEU A 72 3.65 10.17 -11.62
C LEU A 72 4.93 10.92 -12.03
N ASP A 73 5.39 11.84 -11.21
CA ASP A 73 6.66 12.55 -11.43
C ASP A 73 7.81 11.54 -11.59
N SER A 74 7.87 10.51 -10.73
CA SER A 74 8.91 9.48 -10.80
C SER A 74 8.86 8.62 -12.07
N LEU A 75 7.68 8.45 -12.67
CA LEU A 75 7.52 7.74 -13.94
C LEU A 75 8.03 8.61 -15.10
N ASP A 76 7.70 9.90 -15.11
CA ASP A 76 8.14 10.83 -16.16
C ASP A 76 9.67 10.94 -16.22
N HIS A 77 10.34 10.94 -15.06
CA HIS A 77 11.80 10.99 -14.98
C HIS A 77 12.49 9.67 -15.42
N LYS A 78 11.81 8.53 -15.37
CA LYS A 78 12.36 7.23 -15.83
C LYS A 78 12.37 7.10 -17.36
N HIS A 79 11.67 7.98 -18.06
CA HIS A 79 11.55 7.98 -19.52
C HIS A 79 12.40 9.06 -20.22
N SER A 80 13.22 9.79 -19.46
CA SER A 80 14.20 10.78 -19.97
C SER A 80 15.61 10.20 -20.04
#